data_AF-A0A7V5P9Y8-F1
#
_entry.id   AF-A0A7V5P9Y8-F1
#
_cell.length_a   1.000
_cell.length_b   1.000
_cell.length_c   1.000
_cell.angle_alpha   90.00
_cell.angle_beta   90.00
_cell.angle_gamma   90.00
#
_symmetry.space_group_name_H-M   'P 1'
#
loop_
_entity.id
_entity.type
_entity.pdbx_description
1 polymer ?
#
loop_
_entity_poly.entity_id
_entity_poly.type
_entity_poly.pdbx_seq_one_letter_code
_entity_poly.pdbx_strand_id
1 'polypeptide(L)' 'MTAKSVQELDAIAAKYISEHFPGLEGAKPTRGTRQAKMPGAPAQHVYDYAGGTQAFPQRVRLVLNSEGKVVKVATSH' A
#
# COMPACT_ATOMS: atom_id res chain seq x y z
N MET A 1 -12.21 -10.20 -14.88
CA MET A 1 -11.24 -9.47 -14.04
C MET A 1 -10.44 -10.51 -13.27
N THR A 2 -9.12 -10.53 -13.41
CA THR A 2 -8.25 -11.56 -12.79
C THR A 2 -7.58 -10.96 -11.56
N ALA A 3 -7.72 -11.63 -10.42
CA ALA A 3 -7.01 -11.24 -9.20
C ALA A 3 -5.51 -11.48 -9.40
N LYS A 4 -4.70 -10.47 -9.06
CA LYS A 4 -3.24 -10.55 -9.06
C LYS A 4 -2.76 -11.39 -7.88
N SER A 5 -1.63 -12.04 -8.07
CA SER A 5 -0.93 -12.70 -6.97
C SER A 5 -0.44 -11.66 -5.96
N VAL A 6 -0.23 -12.10 -4.72
CA VAL A 6 0.29 -11.23 -3.66
C VAL A 6 1.67 -10.65 -4.04
N GLN A 7 2.50 -11.43 -4.72
CA GLN A 7 3.83 -10.98 -5.19
C GLN A 7 3.71 -9.83 -6.20
N GLU A 8 2.75 -9.90 -7.13
CA GLU A 8 2.49 -8.81 -8.05
C GLU A 8 1.94 -7.57 -7.34
N LEU A 9 1.08 -7.74 -6.34
CA LEU A 9 0.55 -6.63 -5.54
C LEU A 9 1.67 -5.96 -4.72
N ASP A 10 2.59 -6.74 -4.16
CA ASP A 10 3.75 -6.24 -3.43
C ASP A 10 4.67 -5.42 -4.35
N ALA A 11 4.89 -5.88 -5.60
CA ALA A 11 5.65 -5.15 -6.61
C ALA A 11 4.97 -3.83 -7.03
N ILE A 12 3.64 -3.84 -7.21
CA ILE A 12 2.86 -2.63 -7.53
C ILE A 12 2.91 -1.64 -6.38
N ALA A 13 2.75 -2.10 -5.13
CA ALA A 13 2.84 -1.25 -3.96
C ALA A 13 4.23 -0.61 -3.82
N ALA A 14 5.30 -1.39 -3.99
CA ALA A 14 6.68 -0.89 -3.95
C ALA A 14 6.94 0.16 -5.05
N LYS A 15 6.48 -0.11 -6.28
CA LYS A 15 6.61 0.84 -7.39
C LYS A 15 5.86 2.15 -7.10
N TYR A 16 4.63 2.06 -6.61
CA TYR A 16 3.82 3.23 -6.26
C TYR A 16 4.51 4.10 -5.20
N ILE A 17 5.08 3.48 -4.16
CA ILE A 17 5.81 4.22 -3.13
C ILE A 17 7.08 4.86 -3.69
N SER A 18 7.85 4.17 -4.50
CA SER A 18 9.05 4.75 -5.12
C SER A 18 8.72 5.96 -6.00
N GLU A 19 7.63 5.91 -6.77
CA GLU A 19 7.22 7.00 -7.67
C GLU A 19 6.62 8.21 -6.94
N HIS A 20 5.86 7.99 -5.86
CA HIS A 20 5.11 9.05 -5.18
C HIS A 20 5.72 9.50 -3.84
N PHE A 21 6.55 8.68 -3.22
CA PHE A 21 7.13 8.89 -1.90
C PHE A 21 8.62 8.47 -1.89
N PRO A 22 9.49 9.21 -2.60
CA PRO A 22 10.91 8.86 -2.71
C PRO A 22 11.63 8.77 -1.35
N GLY A 23 11.16 9.51 -0.32
CA GLY A 23 11.67 9.40 1.05
C GLY A 23 11.37 8.06 1.75
N LEU A 24 10.54 7.21 1.13
CA LEU A 24 10.19 5.86 1.57
C LEU A 24 10.66 4.81 0.55
N GLU A 25 11.48 5.19 -0.43
CA GLU A 25 12.06 4.25 -1.36
C GLU A 25 12.89 3.19 -0.60
N GLY A 26 12.65 1.91 -0.91
CA GLY A 26 13.28 0.79 -0.21
C GLY A 26 12.71 0.50 1.19
N ALA A 27 11.76 1.28 1.70
CA ALA A 27 11.10 0.97 2.96
C ALA A 27 10.28 -0.32 2.83
N LYS A 28 10.44 -1.23 3.79
CA LYS A 28 9.64 -2.47 3.84
C LYS A 28 8.27 -2.17 4.44
N PRO A 29 7.16 -2.40 3.71
CA PRO A 29 5.83 -2.20 4.28
C PRO A 29 5.49 -3.31 5.27
N THR A 30 4.67 -2.96 6.25
CA THR A 30 3.86 -3.97 6.95
C THR A 30 2.65 -4.29 6.08
N ARG A 31 2.50 -5.55 5.69
CA ARG A 31 1.39 -6.01 4.86
C ARG A 31 0.23 -6.49 5.73
N GLY A 32 -0.98 -6.07 5.36
CA GLY A 32 -2.23 -6.59 5.92
C GLY A 32 -3.27 -6.81 4.83
N THR A 33 -4.35 -7.51 5.18
CA THR A 33 -5.55 -7.58 4.36
C THR A 33 -6.74 -7.11 5.19
N ARG A 34 -7.67 -6.43 4.55
CA ARG A 34 -8.96 -6.09 5.17
C ARG A 34 -10.09 -6.35 4.21
N GLN A 35 -11.23 -6.72 4.75
CA GLN A 35 -12.48 -6.74 4.01
C GLN A 35 -13.10 -5.35 4.10
N ALA A 36 -13.54 -4.80 2.97
CA ALA A 36 -14.33 -3.57 3.02
C ALA A 36 -15.63 -3.83 3.80
N LYS A 37 -16.13 -2.82 4.52
CA LYS A 37 -17.29 -2.94 5.43
C LYS A 37 -18.64 -3.24 4.73
N MET A 38 -18.64 -3.51 3.43
CA MET A 38 -19.83 -3.85 2.66
C MET A 38 -19.88 -5.36 2.41
N PRO A 39 -21.03 -6.02 2.64
CA PRO A 39 -21.22 -7.42 2.27
C PRO A 39 -20.91 -7.65 0.79
N GLY A 40 -20.08 -8.65 0.48
CA GLY A 40 -19.67 -8.98 -0.89
C GLY A 40 -18.56 -8.10 -1.48
N ALA A 41 -18.02 -7.14 -0.72
CA ALA A 41 -16.94 -6.30 -1.22
C ALA A 41 -15.63 -7.09 -1.40
N PRO A 42 -14.85 -6.78 -2.45
CA PRO A 42 -13.60 -7.47 -2.73
C PRO A 42 -12.56 -7.23 -1.62
N ALA A 43 -11.68 -8.21 -1.45
CA ALA A 43 -10.57 -8.12 -0.51
C ALA A 43 -9.67 -6.92 -0.84
N GLN A 44 -9.25 -6.19 0.18
CA GLN A 44 -8.32 -5.07 0.06
C GLN A 44 -6.98 -5.44 0.69
N HIS A 45 -5.91 -5.10 -0.01
CA HIS A 45 -4.54 -5.32 0.44
C HIS A 45 -4.00 -4.00 0.96
N VAL A 46 -3.55 -3.99 2.20
CA VAL A 46 -3.07 -2.80 2.92
C VAL A 46 -1.57 -2.90 3.07
N TYR A 47 -0.88 -1.83 2.72
CA TYR A 47 0.57 -1.68 2.81
C TYR A 47 0.88 -0.44 3.65
N ASP A 48 1.38 -0.66 4.85
CA ASP A 48 1.78 0.39 5.78
C ASP A 48 3.29 0.59 5.71
N TYR A 49 3.70 1.67 5.03
CA TYR A 49 5.08 2.12 4.97
C TYR A 49 5.34 3.11 6.10
N ALA A 50 6.45 2.94 6.79
CA ALA A 50 6.96 3.89 7.78
C ALA A 50 8.45 4.11 7.51
N GLY A 51 8.86 5.37 7.47
CA GLY A 51 10.23 5.77 7.18
C GLY A 51 10.38 7.28 7.25
N GLY A 52 11.24 7.85 6.40
CA GLY A 52 11.63 9.26 6.48
C GLY A 52 12.87 9.47 7.36
N THR A 53 13.29 10.72 7.49
CA THR A 53 14.43 11.09 8.32
C THR A 53 13.97 11.32 9.76
N GLN A 54 14.88 11.28 10.74
CA GLN A 54 14.55 11.60 12.15
C GLN A 54 13.88 12.98 12.31
N ALA A 55 14.16 13.92 11.40
CA ALA A 55 13.56 15.25 11.40
C ALA A 55 12.16 15.27 10.75
N PHE A 56 11.87 14.34 9.83
CA PHE A 56 10.61 14.28 9.08
C PHE A 56 10.17 12.82 8.96
N PRO A 57 9.61 12.24 10.04
CA PRO A 57 9.00 10.92 9.95
C PRO A 57 7.82 10.98 8.96
N GLN A 58 7.70 9.94 8.15
CA GLN A 58 6.62 9.81 7.20
C GLN A 58 6.04 8.40 7.28
N ARG A 59 4.71 8.32 7.35
CA ARG A 59 3.99 7.05 7.21
C ARG A 59 2.98 7.15 6.09
N VAL A 60 2.95 6.11 5.25
CA VAL A 60 2.05 6.02 4.11
C VAL A 60 1.33 4.69 4.17
N ARG A 61 0.01 4.74 4.29
CA ARG A 61 -0.89 3.61 4.15
C ARG A 61 -1.44 3.57 2.74
N LEU A 62 -0.96 2.62 1.94
CA LEU A 62 -1.45 2.33 0.62
C LEU A 62 -2.44 1.16 0.67
N VAL A 63 -3.57 1.28 -0.01
CA VAL A 63 -4.57 0.22 -0.12
C VAL A 63 -4.79 -0.10 -1.59
N LEU A 64 -4.59 -1.37 -1.96
CA LEU A 64 -4.84 -1.91 -3.30
C LEU A 64 -6.08 -2.82 -3.28
N ASN A 65 -6.81 -2.87 -4.39
CA ASN A 65 -7.75 -3.96 -4.65
C ASN A 65 -7.00 -5.20 -5.18
N SER A 66 -7.72 -6.32 -5.31
CA SER A 66 -7.15 -7.57 -5.84
C SER A 66 -6.68 -7.48 -7.30
N GLU A 67 -7.03 -6.44 -8.05
CA GLU A 67 -6.52 -6.19 -9.40
C GLU A 67 -5.22 -5.36 -9.41
N GLY A 68 -4.75 -4.90 -8.23
CA GLY A 68 -3.60 -4.03 -8.08
C GLY A 68 -3.89 -2.55 -8.30
N LYS A 69 -5.15 -2.14 -8.36
CA LYS A 69 -5.52 -0.72 -8.43
C LYS A 69 -5.47 -0.09 -7.04
N VAL A 70 -4.91 1.11 -6.97
CA VAL A 70 -4.92 1.92 -5.75
C VAL A 70 -6.36 2.36 -5.46
N VAL A 71 -6.90 1.94 -4.31
CA VAL A 71 -8.24 2.33 -3.86
C VAL A 71 -8.21 3.40 -2.78
N LYS A 72 -7.13 3.48 -2.02
CA LYS A 72 -6.95 4.51 -0.99
C LYS A 72 -5.48 4.71 -0.68
N VAL A 73 -5.09 5.96 -0.45
CA VAL A 73 -3.81 6.33 0.12
C VAL A 73 -4.08 7.25 1.32
N ALA A 74 -3.38 7.03 2.42
CA ALA A 74 -3.38 7.93 3.55
C ALA A 74 -1.94 8.20 3.98
N THR A 75 -1.61 9.46 4.18
CA THR A 75 -0.28 9.91 4.60
C THR A 75 -0.38 10.59 5.96
N SER A 76 0.62 10.40 6.80
CA SER A 76 0.75 11.09 8.08
C SER A 76 2.21 11.45 8.33
N HIS A 77 2.41 12.61 8.95
CA HIS A 77 3.71 13.15 9.39
C HIS A 77 3.78 13.08 10.91
#